data_AF-A0A7L3CFV2-F1
#
_entry.id   AF-A0A7L3CFV2-F1
#
_cell.length_a   1.000
_cell.length_b   1.000
_cell.length_c   1.000
_cell.angle_alpha   90.00
_cell.angle_beta   90.00
_cell.angle_gamma   90.00
#
_symmetry.space_group_name_H-M   'P 1'
#
loop_
_entity.id
_entity.type
_entity.pdbx_description
1 polymer ?
#
loop_
_entity_poly.entity_id
_entity_poly.type
_entity_poly.pdbx_seq_one_letter_code
_entity_poly.pdbx_strand_id
1 'polypeptide(L)' 'GSAVDWWALGVCLFEFLTGIPPFNDETPAQVFQNILKRDIPWPEGEEKLSDNAQNAIDILLTIDSTRRAGLK' A
#
# COMPACT_ATOMS: atom_id res chain seq x y z
N GLY A 1 -13.94 -0.29 -10.97
CA GLY A 1 -14.59 -0.71 -9.72
C GLY A 1 -13.63 -1.57 -8.94
N SER A 2 -13.66 -2.88 -9.19
CA SER A 2 -12.92 -3.90 -8.44
C SER A 2 -11.43 -3.62 -8.19
N ALA A 3 -10.66 -3.17 -9.18
CA ALA A 3 -9.24 -2.88 -9.00
C ALA A 3 -8.95 -1.78 -7.96
N VAL A 4 -9.87 -0.81 -7.79
CA VAL A 4 -9.73 0.26 -6.80
C VAL A 4 -9.97 -0.30 -5.39
N ASP A 5 -10.88 -1.26 -5.23
CA ASP A 5 -11.14 -1.91 -3.96
C ASP A 5 -9.91 -2.72 -3.50
N TRP A 6 -9.22 -3.39 -4.42
CA TRP A 6 -7.96 -4.10 -4.13
C TRP A 6 -6.82 -3.14 -3.72
N TRP A 7 -6.80 -1.94 -4.27
CA TRP A 7 -5.87 -0.91 -3.81
C TRP A 7 -6.19 -0.47 -2.38
N ALA A 8 -7.46 -0.18 -2.09
CA ALA A 8 -7.90 0.16 -0.74
C ALA A 8 -7.58 -0.97 0.26
N LEU A 9 -7.74 -2.24 -0.14
CA LEU A 9 -7.33 -3.38 0.67
C LEU A 9 -5.83 -3.38 0.97
N GLY A 10 -4.98 -3.06 -0.01
CA GLY A 10 -3.53 -2.94 0.21
C GLY A 10 -3.17 -1.82 1.21
N VAL A 11 -3.88 -0.69 1.14
CA VAL A 11 -3.73 0.43 2.09
C VAL A 11 -4.13 -0.01 3.50
N CYS A 12 -5.30 -0.64 3.66
CA CYS A 12 -5.78 -1.13 4.95
C CYS A 12 -4.88 -2.24 5.53
N LEU A 13 -4.36 -3.13 4.69
CA LEU A 13 -3.45 -4.19 5.12
C LEU A 13 -2.15 -3.61 5.69
N PHE A 14 -1.57 -2.62 5.03
CA PHE A 14 -0.41 -1.91 5.56
C PHE A 14 -0.73 -1.21 6.89
N GLU A 15 -1.88 -0.52 6.96
CA GLU A 15 -2.32 0.18 8.17
C GLU A 15 -2.56 -0.78 9.35
N PHE A 16 -3.13 -1.96 9.11
CA PHE A 16 -3.33 -2.96 10.17
C PHE A 16 -2.02 -3.53 10.72
N LEU A 17 -0.97 -3.56 9.91
CA LEU A 17 0.34 -4.10 10.29
C LEU A 17 1.27 -3.05 10.92
N THR A 18 1.08 -1.77 10.60
CA THR A 18 1.98 -0.68 11.01
C THR A 18 1.32 0.38 11.89
N GLY A 19 -0.02 0.39 11.96
CA GLY A 19 -0.81 1.38 12.68
C GLY A 19 -1.04 2.70 11.96
N ILE A 20 -0.39 2.93 10.79
CA ILE A 20 -0.54 4.16 10.00
C ILE A 20 -0.72 3.84 8.50
N PRO A 21 -1.48 4.65 7.74
CA PRO A 21 -1.58 4.46 6.30
C PRO A 21 -0.24 4.71 5.58
N PRO A 22 0.08 3.96 4.50
CA PRO A 22 1.37 4.04 3.82
C PRO A 22 1.64 5.39 3.13
N PHE A 23 0.59 6.13 2.76
CA PHE A 23 0.72 7.40 2.04
C PHE A 23 0.27 8.61 2.87
N ASN A 24 0.17 8.46 4.20
CA ASN A 24 -0.27 9.53 5.08
C ASN A 24 0.75 10.68 5.13
N ASP A 25 0.29 11.92 5.00
CA ASP A 25 1.12 13.12 5.01
C ASP A 25 0.29 14.33 5.49
N GLU A 26 0.93 15.47 5.76
CA GLU A 26 0.29 16.65 6.34
C GLU A 26 -0.73 17.30 5.41
N THR A 27 -0.48 17.26 4.09
CA THR A 27 -1.37 17.86 3.09
C THR A 27 -1.91 16.83 2.11
N PRO A 28 -3.17 16.98 1.64
CA PRO A 28 -3.72 16.10 0.61
C PRO A 28 -2.85 16.04 -0.66
N ALA A 29 -2.21 17.16 -1.03
CA ALA A 29 -1.34 17.22 -2.19
C ALA A 29 -0.12 16.29 -2.07
N GLN A 30 0.49 16.21 -0.89
CA GLN A 30 1.59 15.28 -0.62
C GLN A 30 1.10 13.83 -0.60
N VAL A 31 -0.03 13.55 0.04
CA VAL A 31 -0.67 12.22 -0.01
C VAL A 31 -0.86 11.75 -1.46
N PHE A 32 -1.38 12.62 -2.34
CA PHE A 32 -1.52 12.30 -3.76
C PHE A 32 -0.17 12.05 -4.45
N GLN A 33 0.86 12.82 -4.14
CA GLN A 33 2.20 12.58 -4.69
C GLN A 33 2.79 11.25 -4.21
N ASN A 34 2.61 10.90 -2.95
CA ASN A 34 3.10 9.65 -2.36
C ASN A 34 2.38 8.45 -2.99
N ILE A 35 1.07 8.56 -3.24
CA ILE A 35 0.29 7.56 -4.00
C ILE A 35 0.84 7.40 -5.41
N LEU A 36 1.08 8.50 -6.15
CA LEU A 36 1.56 8.44 -7.53
C LEU A 36 2.98 7.88 -7.64
N LYS A 37 3.84 8.16 -6.65
CA LYS A 37 5.20 7.64 -6.58
C LYS A 37 5.28 6.23 -5.99
N ARG A 38 4.20 5.75 -5.36
CA ARG A 38 4.18 4.52 -4.55
C ARG A 38 5.29 4.54 -3.50
N ASP A 39 5.42 5.68 -2.81
CA ASP A 39 6.40 5.85 -1.74
C ASP A 39 5.83 5.23 -0.46
N ILE A 40 6.23 3.99 -0.17
CA ILE A 40 5.74 3.21 0.98
C ILE A 40 6.86 3.19 2.05
N PRO A 41 6.61 3.75 3.25
CA PRO A 41 7.59 3.76 4.34
C PRO A 41 7.64 2.40 5.03
N TRP A 42 8.38 1.45 4.47
CA TRP A 42 8.50 0.11 5.06
C TRP A 42 9.16 0.17 6.44
N PRO A 43 8.58 -0.47 7.47
CA PRO A 43 9.22 -0.55 8.76
C PRO A 43 10.46 -1.45 8.70
N GLU A 44 11.48 -1.09 9.47
CA GLU A 44 12.79 -1.75 9.51
C GLU A 44 13.08 -2.32 10.92
N GLY A 45 14.13 -3.14 11.04
CA GLY A 45 14.54 -3.69 12.34
C GLY A 45 13.54 -4.69 12.93
N GLU A 46 13.17 -4.51 14.19
CA GLU A 46 12.25 -5.40 14.92
C GLU A 46 10.80 -5.29 14.45
N GLU A 47 10.42 -4.15 13.84
CA GLU A 47 9.08 -3.92 13.29
C GLU A 47 8.97 -4.33 11.82
N LYS A 48 10.03 -4.91 11.24
CA LYS A 48 10.05 -5.33 9.84
C LYS A 48 8.93 -6.33 9.56
N LEU A 49 8.10 -6.03 8.58
CA LEU A 49 7.06 -6.94 8.11
C LEU A 49 7.67 -8.18 7.47
N SER A 50 7.00 -9.33 7.65
CA SER A 50 7.39 -10.58 6.97
C SER A 50 7.42 -10.40 5.45
N ASP A 51 8.30 -11.13 4.75
CA ASP A 51 8.43 -11.02 3.29
C ASP A 51 7.11 -11.32 2.57
N ASN A 52 6.28 -12.21 3.11
CA ASN A 52 4.93 -12.51 2.60
C ASN A 52 3.99 -11.31 2.71
N ALA A 53 4.04 -10.58 3.83
CA ALA A 53 3.21 -9.40 4.04
C ALA A 53 3.63 -8.25 3.11
N GLN A 54 4.94 -8.01 2.98
CA GLN A 54 5.48 -7.03 2.04
C GLN A 54 5.07 -7.36 0.60
N ASN A 55 5.21 -8.63 0.20
CA ASN A 55 4.81 -9.07 -1.13
C ASN A 55 3.30 -8.89 -1.37
N ALA A 56 2.45 -9.23 -0.41
CA ALA A 56 1.00 -9.05 -0.51
C ALA A 56 0.63 -7.57 -0.68
N ILE A 57 1.23 -6.68 0.10
CA ILE A 57 1.02 -5.24 -0.03
C ILE A 57 1.52 -4.74 -1.38
N ASP A 58 2.67 -5.24 -1.87
CA ASP A 58 3.25 -4.85 -3.15
C ASP A 58 2.36 -5.16 -4.35
N ILE A 59 1.80 -6.37 -4.40
CA ILE A 59 0.93 -6.78 -5.51
C ILE A 59 -0.44 -6.07 -5.47
N LEU A 60 -0.92 -5.67 -4.29
CA LEU A 60 -2.16 -4.91 -4.11
C LEU A 60 -1.97 -3.42 -4.42
N LEU A 61 -0.83 -2.84 -4.01
CA LEU A 61 -0.46 -1.45 -4.25
C LEU A 61 0.32 -1.26 -5.56
N THR A 62 -0.01 -2.06 -6.58
CA THR A 62 0.54 -1.88 -7.93
C THR A 62 -0.17 -0.74 -8.66
N ILE A 63 0.61 0.21 -9.18
CA ILE A 63 0.10 1.42 -9.88
C ILE A 63 -0.69 1.05 -11.14
N ASP A 64 -0.14 0.14 -11.95
CA ASP A 64 -0.82 -0.37 -13.13
C ASP A 64 -2.01 -1.25 -12.74
N SER A 65 -3.23 -0.75 -12.98
CA SER A 65 -4.47 -1.42 -12.63
C SER A 65 -4.68 -2.74 -13.35
N THR A 66 -4.02 -2.98 -14.49
CA THR A 66 -4.11 -4.24 -15.24
C THR A 66 -3.21 -5.33 -14.67
N ARG A 67 -2.18 -4.93 -13.91
CA ARG A 67 -1.20 -5.82 -13.27
C ARG A 67 -1.44 -6.00 -11.77
N ARG A 68 -2.32 -5.19 -11.19
CA ARG A 68 -2.71 -5.26 -9.79
C ARG A 68 -3.37 -6.59 -9.46
N ALA A 69 -3.01 -7.17 -8.32
CA ALA A 69 -3.64 -8.38 -7.83
C ALA A 69 -5.14 -8.16 -7.60
N GLY A 70 -5.92 -9.19 -7.90
CA GLY A 70 -7.35 -9.23 -7.65
C GLY A 70 -7.86 -10.66 -7.82
N LEU A 71 -9.07 -10.91 -7.33
CA LEU A 71 -9.75 -12.18 -7.60
C LEU A 71 -10.22 -12.19 -9.07
N LYS A 72 -9.96 -13.28 -9.78
CA LYS A 72 -10.54 -13.57 -11.10
C LYS A 72 -11.85 -14.33 -10.93
#